data_AF-A0A9C9VFI7-F1
#
_entry.id   AF-A0A9C9VFI7-F1
#
_cell.length_a   1.000
_cell.length_b   1.000
_cell.length_c   1.000
_cell.angle_alpha   90.00
_cell.angle_beta   90.00
_cell.angle_gamma   90.00
#
_symmetry.space_group_name_H-M   'P 1'
#
loop_
_entity.id
_entity.type
_entity.pdbx_description
1 polymer ?
#
loop_
_entity_poly.entity_id
_entity_poly.type
_entity_poly.pdbx_seq_one_letter_code
_entity_poly.pdbx_strand_id
1 'polypeptide(L)'
;MKREVQPGAPYPLGATWDGHGVNFALFSAHAERVELCLFDDSGRRELERIPLPEQTHQVWHAYLPDVGPGTLYGYRVYGPYDPERGHRFNHHKLLLDPYAR
;
A
#
# COMPACT_ATOMS: atom_id res chain seq x y z
N MET A 1 7.56 10.18 -16.38
CA MET A 1 8.23 10.78 -15.21
C MET A 1 7.91 9.89 -14.03
N LYS A 2 8.88 9.55 -13.17
CA LYS A 2 8.66 8.68 -12.00
C LYS A 2 7.89 9.49 -10.94
N ARG A 3 6.82 8.94 -10.36
CA ARG A 3 6.05 9.60 -9.30
C ARG A 3 6.94 9.92 -8.10
N GLU A 4 6.69 11.06 -7.45
CA GLU A 4 7.33 11.39 -6.18
C GLU A 4 6.73 10.54 -5.04
N VAL A 5 7.60 9.88 -4.27
CA VAL A 5 7.23 9.06 -3.13
C VAL A 5 8.01 9.58 -1.93
N GLN A 6 7.28 10.03 -0.91
CA GLN A 6 7.86 10.57 0.32
C GLN A 6 7.71 9.54 1.46
N PRO A 7 8.48 9.66 2.56
CA PRO A 7 8.45 8.70 3.67
C PRO A 7 7.07 8.48 4.28
N GLY A 8 6.25 9.54 4.38
CA GLY A 8 4.97 9.49 5.08
C GLY A 8 5.10 9.19 6.58
N ALA A 9 4.02 8.70 7.18
CA ALA A 9 3.93 8.38 8.59
C ALA A 9 3.25 7.02 8.82
N PRO A 10 3.62 6.29 9.90
CA PRO A 10 3.01 5.00 10.23
C PRO A 10 1.56 5.11 10.75
N TYR A 11 1.09 6.33 11.07
CA TYR A 11 -0.26 6.56 11.57
C TYR A 11 -0.87 7.83 10.98
N PRO A 12 -2.21 7.89 10.85
CA PRO A 12 -3.16 6.80 11.09
C PRO A 12 -3.04 5.67 10.05
N LEU A 13 -3.53 4.48 10.40
CA LEU A 13 -3.55 3.33 9.47
C LEU A 13 -4.57 3.56 8.35
N GLY A 14 -4.28 2.98 7.18
CA GLY A 14 -5.06 3.15 5.95
C GLY A 14 -4.57 4.31 5.09
N ALA A 15 -5.42 4.73 4.16
CA ALA A 15 -5.20 5.91 3.32
C ALA A 15 -5.81 7.15 3.97
N THR A 16 -5.01 8.20 4.18
CA THR A 16 -5.44 9.48 4.77
C THR A 16 -5.02 10.64 3.89
N TRP A 17 -6.01 11.36 3.37
CA TRP A 17 -5.82 12.59 2.61
C TRP A 17 -5.71 13.80 3.55
N ASP A 18 -4.73 14.65 3.33
CA ASP A 18 -4.46 15.84 4.16
C ASP A 18 -4.73 17.19 3.44
N GLY A 19 -5.22 17.15 2.20
CA GLY A 19 -5.41 18.34 1.36
C GLY A 19 -4.35 18.48 0.26
N HIS A 20 -3.17 17.90 0.47
CA HIS A 20 -2.02 18.01 -0.44
C HIS A 20 -1.59 16.68 -1.04
N GLY A 21 -1.98 15.56 -0.43
CA GLY A 21 -1.63 14.22 -0.85
C GLY A 21 -2.24 13.16 0.06
N VAL A 22 -1.90 11.90 -0.18
CA VAL A 22 -2.37 10.77 0.63
C VAL A 22 -1.22 10.07 1.33
N ASN A 23 -1.32 9.96 2.65
CA ASN A 23 -0.51 9.06 3.46
C ASN A 23 -1.12 7.65 3.44
N PHE A 24 -0.34 6.65 3.04
CA PHE A 24 -0.71 5.25 3.11
C PHE A 24 0.06 4.57 4.23
N ALA A 25 -0.63 3.85 5.11
CA ALA A 25 -0.02 3.09 6.19
C ALA A 25 -0.68 1.70 6.35
N LEU A 26 0.09 0.64 6.21
CA LEU A 26 -0.37 -0.75 6.26
C LEU A 26 0.44 -1.57 7.27
N PHE A 27 -0.23 -2.11 8.29
CA PHE A 27 0.39 -3.06 9.21
C PHE A 27 0.65 -4.40 8.51
N SER A 28 1.90 -4.90 8.60
CA SER A 28 2.24 -6.29 8.27
C SER A 28 3.57 -6.70 8.90
N ALA A 29 3.49 -7.52 9.95
CA ALA A 29 4.65 -7.99 10.72
C ALA A 29 5.58 -8.95 9.96
N HIS A 30 5.06 -9.64 8.94
CA HIS A 30 5.79 -10.71 8.24
C HIS A 30 5.96 -10.45 6.75
N ALA A 31 5.54 -9.28 6.26
CA ALA A 31 5.82 -8.90 4.87
C ALA A 31 7.31 -8.61 4.69
N GLU A 32 7.83 -8.98 3.53
CA GLU A 32 9.19 -8.64 3.08
C GLU A 32 9.18 -7.42 2.15
N ARG A 33 8.03 -7.14 1.52
CA ARG A 33 7.78 -5.96 0.70
C ARG A 33 6.29 -5.70 0.58
N VAL A 34 5.90 -4.43 0.55
CA VAL A 34 4.53 -3.99 0.23
C VAL A 34 4.58 -3.09 -1.00
N GLU A 35 3.72 -3.39 -1.98
CA GLU A 35 3.48 -2.51 -3.14
C GLU A 35 2.06 -1.96 -3.08
N LEU A 36 1.94 -0.64 -3.08
CA LEU A 36 0.70 0.08 -3.34
C LEU A 36 0.42 0.05 -4.84
N CYS A 37 -0.76 -0.44 -5.22
CA CYS A 37 -1.20 -0.53 -6.60
C CYS A 37 -2.26 0.54 -6.85
N LEU A 38 -2.02 1.47 -7.77
CA LEU A 38 -2.99 2.48 -8.19
C LEU A 38 -3.74 2.01 -9.45
N PHE A 39 -5.02 2.35 -9.55
CA PHE A 39 -5.89 1.95 -10.65
C PHE A 39 -6.51 3.15 -11.34
N ASP A 40 -7.01 2.93 -12.56
CA ASP A 40 -7.88 3.89 -13.23
C ASP A 40 -9.22 4.06 -12.50
N ASP A 41 -9.98 5.08 -12.86
CA ASP A 41 -11.28 5.39 -12.24
C ASP A 41 -12.31 4.25 -12.38
N SER A 42 -12.09 3.33 -13.33
CA SER A 42 -12.95 2.15 -13.50
C SER A 42 -12.56 0.99 -12.60
N GLY A 43 -11.38 1.03 -11.98
CA GLY A 43 -10.79 -0.05 -11.19
C GLY A 43 -10.33 -1.26 -12.01
N ARG A 44 -10.39 -1.20 -13.35
CA ARG A 44 -10.13 -2.36 -14.22
C ARG A 44 -8.66 -2.46 -14.63
N ARG A 45 -7.97 -1.32 -14.71
CA ARG A 45 -6.56 -1.28 -15.12
C ARG A 45 -5.70 -0.81 -13.97
N GLU A 46 -4.75 -1.65 -13.59
CA GLU A 46 -3.63 -1.27 -12.72
C GLU A 46 -2.73 -0.31 -13.50
N LEU A 47 -2.54 0.90 -12.99
CA LEU A 47 -1.77 1.97 -13.63
C LEU A 47 -0.31 1.95 -13.17
N GLU A 48 -0.09 1.74 -11.87
CA GLU A 48 1.21 1.87 -11.25
C GLU A 48 1.34 0.95 -10.03
N ARG A 49 2.55 0.44 -9.78
CA ARG A 49 2.93 -0.23 -8.53
C ARG A 49 4.04 0.55 -7.86
N ILE A 50 3.81 0.93 -6.62
CA ILE A 50 4.68 1.81 -5.84
C ILE A 50 5.13 1.03 -4.61
N PRO A 51 6.41 0.66 -4.48
CA PRO A 51 6.91 0.08 -3.24
C PRO A 51 6.75 1.08 -2.08
N LEU A 52 6.23 0.64 -0.94
CA LEU A 52 6.26 1.44 0.29
C LEU A 52 7.69 1.34 0.87
N PRO A 53 8.46 2.45 0.92
CA PRO A 53 9.89 2.38 1.23
C PRO A 53 10.16 2.31 2.74
N GLU A 54 9.26 2.83 3.57
CA GLU A 54 9.48 2.94 5.00
C GLU A 54 8.72 1.88 5.78
N GLN A 55 9.33 1.40 6.87
CA GLN A 55 8.72 0.48 7.81
C GLN A 55 9.03 0.88 9.25
N THR A 56 8.03 1.33 9.99
CA THR A 56 8.16 1.73 11.40
C THR A 56 7.19 0.88 12.24
N HIS A 57 7.69 0.19 13.27
CA HIS A 57 6.88 -0.69 14.13
C HIS A 57 5.97 -1.65 13.35
N GLN A 58 6.51 -2.31 12.32
CA GLN A 58 5.79 -3.25 11.44
C GLN A 58 4.70 -2.62 10.56
N VAL A 59 4.62 -1.29 10.52
CA VAL A 59 3.75 -0.54 9.62
C VAL A 59 4.56 -0.07 8.43
N TRP A 60 4.14 -0.46 7.24
CA TRP A 60 4.67 -0.02 5.96
C TRP A 60 3.99 1.28 5.56
N HIS A 61 4.74 2.30 5.17
CA HIS A 61 4.14 3.59 4.84
C HIS A 61 4.86 4.35 3.74
N ALA A 62 4.09 5.24 3.10
CA ALA A 62 4.56 6.24 2.14
C ALA A 62 3.55 7.38 2.04
N TYR A 63 4.01 8.54 1.57
CA TYR A 63 3.14 9.66 1.21
C TYR A 63 3.26 9.98 -0.28
N LEU A 64 2.11 10.19 -0.92
CA LEU A 64 2.00 10.55 -2.33
C LEU A 64 1.33 11.92 -2.48
N PRO A 65 2.07 12.98 -2.85
CA PRO A 65 1.51 14.32 -3.05
C PRO A 65 0.44 14.36 -4.15
N ASP A 66 0.69 13.70 -5.29
CA ASP A 66 -0.23 13.80 -6.45
C ASP A 66 -1.37 12.77 -6.42
N VAL A 67 -1.83 12.38 -5.22
CA VAL A 67 -2.96 11.47 -5.02
C VAL A 67 -4.02 12.15 -4.18
N GLY A 68 -5.28 11.99 -4.56
CA GLY A 68 -6.41 12.61 -3.89
C GLY A 68 -7.62 11.68 -3.73
N PRO A 69 -8.68 12.17 -3.07
CA PRO A 69 -9.91 11.41 -2.86
C PRO A 69 -10.49 10.85 -4.16
N GLY A 70 -11.02 9.63 -4.10
CA GLY A 70 -11.55 8.91 -5.27
C GLY A 70 -10.51 8.05 -6.01
N THR A 71 -9.22 8.18 -5.69
CA THR A 71 -8.19 7.30 -6.25
C THR A 71 -8.41 5.86 -5.80
N LEU A 72 -8.55 4.94 -6.75
CA LEU A 72 -8.70 3.53 -6.48
C LEU A 72 -7.34 2.87 -6.27
N TYR A 73 -7.23 2.09 -5.20
CA TYR A 73 -5.98 1.42 -4.85
C TYR A 73 -6.19 0.04 -4.22
N GLY A 74 -5.11 -0.73 -4.17
CA GLY A 74 -5.01 -1.96 -3.39
C GLY A 74 -3.55 -2.27 -3.07
N TYR A 75 -3.30 -3.39 -2.41
CA TYR A 75 -1.94 -3.80 -2.05
C TYR A 75 -1.56 -5.15 -2.67
N ARG A 76 -0.28 -5.28 -2.99
CA ARG A 76 0.38 -6.58 -3.21
C ARG A 76 1.45 -6.75 -2.15
N VAL A 77 1.32 -7.82 -1.39
CA VAL A 77 2.19 -8.06 -0.23
C VAL A 77 3.04 -9.30 -0.50
N TYR A 78 4.35 -9.10 -0.43
CA TYR A 78 5.36 -10.13 -0.58
C TYR A 78 5.78 -10.64 0.80
N GLY A 79 6.16 -11.90 0.85
CA GLY A 79 6.61 -12.58 2.05
C GLY A 79 6.63 -14.09 1.85
N PRO A 80 6.89 -14.86 2.90
CA PRO A 80 6.99 -16.31 2.81
C PRO A 80 5.66 -16.96 2.41
N TYR A 81 5.74 -17.97 1.53
CA TYR A 81 4.65 -18.90 1.29
C TYR A 81 5.01 -20.25 1.93
N ASP A 82 4.60 -20.40 3.19
CA ASP A 82 4.78 -21.61 4.00
C ASP A 82 3.46 -21.92 4.73
N PRO A 83 2.50 -22.57 4.04
CA PRO A 83 1.17 -22.82 4.58
C PRO A 83 1.16 -23.65 5.86
N GLU A 84 2.14 -24.54 6.05
CA GLU A 84 2.28 -25.40 7.24
C GLU A 84 2.61 -24.59 8.49
N ARG A 85 3.31 -23.45 8.32
CA ARG A 85 3.58 -22.48 9.38
C ARG A 85 2.61 -21.30 9.38
N GLY A 86 1.55 -21.36 8.57
CA GLY A 86 0.52 -20.34 8.47
C GLY A 86 0.85 -19.13 7.58
N HIS A 87 2.06 -19.06 7.00
CA HIS A 87 2.43 -17.99 6.08
C HIS A 87 1.85 -18.22 4.69
N ARG A 88 1.00 -17.30 4.22
CA ARG A 88 0.26 -17.44 2.95
C ARG A 88 0.41 -16.22 2.04
N PHE A 89 1.56 -15.55 2.08
CA PHE A 89 1.82 -14.39 1.23
C PHE A 89 1.76 -14.79 -0.25
N ASN A 90 1.00 -14.05 -1.04
CA ASN A 90 0.88 -14.28 -2.47
C ASN A 90 0.66 -12.95 -3.19
N HIS A 91 1.76 -12.32 -3.63
CA HIS A 91 1.75 -11.03 -4.32
C HIS A 91 0.99 -11.05 -5.67
N HIS A 92 0.70 -12.22 -6.24
CA HIS A 92 -0.17 -12.31 -7.42
C HIS A 92 -1.63 -11.97 -7.10
N LYS A 93 -2.04 -12.04 -5.83
CA LYS A 93 -3.38 -11.65 -5.37
C LYS A 93 -3.37 -10.17 -4.97
N LEU A 94 -4.28 -9.40 -5.55
CA LEU A 94 -4.55 -8.03 -5.10
C LEU A 94 -5.33 -8.10 -3.79
N LEU A 95 -4.88 -7.35 -2.79
CA LEU A 95 -5.50 -7.27 -1.47
C LEU A 95 -6.18 -5.90 -1.31
N LEU A 96 -7.31 -5.90 -0.59
CA LEU A 96 -7.95 -4.68 -0.13
C LEU A 96 -7.21 -4.15 1.10
N ASP A 97 -7.27 -2.83 1.30
CA ASP A 97 -6.80 -2.22 2.54
C ASP A 97 -7.75 -2.59 3.69
N PRO A 98 -7.27 -3.24 4.77
CA PRO A 98 -8.11 -3.55 5.93
C PRO A 98 -8.65 -2.31 6.65
N TYR A 99 -8.11 -1.11 6.35
CA TYR A 99 -8.52 0.18 6.91
C TYR A 99 -9.21 1.08 5.88
N ALA A 100 -9.63 0.54 4.72
CA ALA A 100 -10.43 1.31 3.76
C ALA A 100 -11.70 1.86 4.40
N ARG A 101 -12.09 3.08 4.00
CA ARG A 101 -13.26 3.83 4.49
C ARG A 101 -14.25 4.08 3.36
#